data_AF-A0A7D4C5Y5-F1
#
_entry.id   AF-A0A7D4C5Y5-F1
#
_cell.length_a   1.000
_cell.length_b   1.000
_cell.length_c   1.000
_cell.angle_alpha   90.00
_cell.angle_beta   90.00
_cell.angle_gamma   90.00
#
_symmetry.space_group_name_H-M   'P 1'
#
loop_
_entity.id
_entity.type
_entity.pdbx_description
1 polymer ?
#
loop_
_entity_poly.entity_id
_entity_poly.type
_entity_poly.pdbx_seq_one_letter_code
_entity_poly.pdbx_strand_id
1 'polypeptide(L)'
;MNAGSQWRKWNFHVHTKGTNKNDLFLSPSMDEFFCVFYKKAFANKIQAIALTDYFSIERYIEAIEYQRDLENKVDTTGNKLFDAEEVSFIKDIFIFPNVELRMLPTTDSSRLINIHCLFNPDYVNDL
;
A
#
# COMPACT_ATOMS: atom_id res chain seq x y z
N MET A 1 3.22 -30.75 4.67
CA MET A 1 3.71 -30.27 5.99
C MET A 1 2.56 -29.59 6.69
N ASN A 2 2.17 -30.03 7.88
CA ASN A 2 1.15 -29.32 8.67
C ASN A 2 1.86 -28.19 9.42
N ALA A 3 1.77 -26.97 8.88
CA ALA A 3 2.22 -25.77 9.58
C ALA A 3 1.07 -25.26 10.46
N GLY A 4 1.39 -24.87 11.70
CA GLY A 4 0.44 -24.19 12.59
C GLY A 4 0.22 -22.72 12.18
N SER A 5 -0.55 -21.99 12.98
CA SER A 5 -0.80 -20.55 12.77
C SER A 5 0.51 -19.76 12.78
N GLN A 6 0.69 -18.89 11.78
CA GLN A 6 1.83 -17.99 11.67
C GLN A 6 1.39 -16.56 12.00
N TRP A 7 2.20 -15.86 12.79
CA TRP A 7 1.99 -14.46 13.12
C TRP A 7 2.79 -13.57 12.18
N ARG A 8 2.15 -12.55 11.63
CA ARG A 8 2.74 -11.62 10.66
C ARG A 8 2.41 -10.18 11.04
N LYS A 9 3.31 -9.25 10.72
CA LYS A 9 3.13 -7.82 11.04
C LYS A 9 2.37 -7.13 9.91
N TRP A 10 1.21 -6.57 10.22
CA TRP A 10 0.29 -5.97 9.25
C TRP A 10 0.08 -4.48 9.53
N ASN A 11 -0.11 -3.67 8.48
CA ASN A 11 -0.43 -2.25 8.60
C ASN A 11 -1.69 -1.91 7.78
N PHE A 12 -2.79 -1.60 8.46
CA PHE A 12 -4.10 -1.37 7.80
C PHE A 12 -4.43 0.10 7.53
N HIS A 13 -3.51 1.03 7.80
CA HIS A 13 -3.77 2.45 7.63
C HIS A 13 -2.55 3.14 7.04
N VAL A 14 -2.49 3.15 5.70
CA VAL A 14 -1.43 3.83 4.94
C VAL A 14 -2.06 4.62 3.81
N HIS A 15 -1.92 5.94 3.87
CA HIS A 15 -2.16 6.79 2.70
C HIS A 15 -0.94 6.77 1.79
N THR A 16 -1.17 6.97 0.49
CA THR A 16 -0.09 7.08 -0.49
C THR A 16 0.13 8.52 -0.94
N LYS A 17 1.23 8.73 -1.66
CA LYS A 17 1.45 9.98 -2.39
C LYS A 17 0.30 10.23 -3.37
N GLY A 18 -0.19 11.47 -3.39
CA GLY A 18 -1.29 11.90 -4.24
C GLY A 18 -2.68 11.50 -3.71
N THR A 19 -2.78 11.04 -2.46
CA THR A 19 -4.09 10.84 -1.82
C THR A 19 -4.89 12.14 -1.80
N ASN A 20 -6.22 12.06 -1.95
CA ASN A 20 -7.08 13.24 -2.11
C ASN A 20 -7.06 14.19 -0.90
N LYS A 21 -6.61 13.73 0.27
CA LYS A 21 -6.51 14.54 1.47
C LYS A 21 -5.34 14.10 2.34
N ASN A 22 -4.64 15.07 2.93
CA ASN A 22 -3.48 14.83 3.81
C ASN A 22 -2.35 14.06 3.10
N ASP A 23 -2.09 14.35 1.83
CA ASP A 23 -0.83 13.92 1.22
C ASP A 23 0.33 14.68 1.87
N LEU A 24 1.20 13.92 2.55
CA LEU A 24 2.37 14.43 3.26
C LEU A 24 3.68 13.90 2.66
N PHE A 25 3.64 13.28 1.48
CA PHE A 25 4.80 12.66 0.86
C PHE A 25 5.50 13.60 -0.12
N LEU A 26 6.82 13.74 0.08
CA LEU A 26 7.68 14.62 -0.72
C LEU A 26 8.37 13.93 -1.89
N SER A 27 8.14 12.62 -2.10
CA SER A 27 8.75 11.90 -3.22
C SER A 27 8.45 12.61 -4.55
N PRO A 28 9.44 12.82 -5.43
CA PRO A 28 9.26 13.53 -6.69
C PRO A 28 8.26 12.84 -7.64
N SER A 29 8.21 11.51 -7.63
CA SER A 29 7.36 10.69 -8.49
C SER A 29 6.67 9.57 -7.70
N MET A 30 5.63 8.97 -8.31
CA MET A 30 5.00 7.76 -7.75
C MET A 30 5.94 6.56 -7.77
N ASP A 31 6.81 6.44 -8.78
CA ASP A 31 7.78 5.36 -8.87
C ASP A 31 8.80 5.42 -7.72
N GLU A 32 9.32 6.61 -7.41
CA GLU A 32 10.20 6.84 -6.26
C GLU A 32 9.46 6.64 -4.93
N PHE A 33 8.19 7.04 -4.85
CA PHE A 33 7.36 6.76 -3.67
C PHE A 33 7.24 5.26 -3.43
N PHE A 34 6.87 4.47 -4.44
CA PHE A 34 6.71 3.03 -4.28
C PHE A 34 8.03 2.31 -4.01
N CYS A 35 9.14 2.80 -4.58
CA CYS A 35 10.48 2.32 -4.23
C CYS A 35 10.73 2.42 -2.72
N VAL A 36 10.53 3.62 -2.15
CA VAL A 36 10.71 3.85 -0.72
C VAL A 36 9.68 3.08 0.12
N PHE A 37 8.42 3.06 -0.30
CA PHE A 37 7.33 2.36 0.37
C PHE A 37 7.65 0.87 0.54
N TYR A 38 8.04 0.18 -0.53
CA TYR A 38 8.34 -1.25 -0.48
C TYR A 38 9.64 -1.55 0.25
N LYS A 39 10.68 -0.72 0.08
CA LYS A 39 11.91 -0.85 0.90
C LYS A 39 11.64 -0.71 2.39
N LYS A 40 10.77 0.23 2.78
CA LYS A 40 10.35 0.38 4.18
C LYS A 40 9.51 -0.79 4.66
N ALA A 41 8.63 -1.35 3.84
CA ALA A 41 7.86 -2.54 4.16
C ALA A 41 8.77 -3.75 4.43
N PHE A 42 9.75 -4.00 3.55
CA PHE A 42 10.77 -5.03 3.71
C PHE A 42 11.59 -4.83 4.99
N ALA A 43 12.14 -3.63 5.20
CA ALA A 43 12.97 -3.33 6.37
C ALA A 43 12.21 -3.52 7.69
N ASN A 44 10.91 -3.27 7.71
CA ASN A 44 10.05 -3.42 8.88
C ASN A 44 9.35 -4.78 8.97
N LYS A 45 9.65 -5.69 8.03
CA LYS A 45 9.05 -7.02 7.90
C LYS A 45 7.52 -6.99 7.91
N ILE A 46 6.94 -6.03 7.20
CA ILE A 46 5.49 -5.88 7.02
C ILE A 46 5.03 -6.85 5.92
N GLN A 47 4.02 -7.65 6.23
CA GLN A 47 3.57 -8.78 5.41
C GLN A 47 2.18 -8.56 4.82
N ALA A 48 1.45 -7.57 5.32
CA ALA A 48 0.25 -7.11 4.66
C ALA A 48 0.04 -5.61 4.91
N ILE A 49 -0.44 -4.90 3.89
CA ILE A 49 -0.63 -3.44 3.93
C ILE A 49 -1.99 -3.12 3.33
N ALA A 50 -2.82 -2.33 4.01
CA ALA A 50 -3.98 -1.71 3.37
C ALA A 50 -3.61 -0.29 2.92
N LEU A 51 -3.73 -0.04 1.62
CA LEU A 51 -3.67 1.31 1.10
C LEU A 51 -5.04 1.94 1.27
N THR A 52 -5.10 3.04 2.01
CA THR A 52 -6.34 3.60 2.57
C THR A 52 -6.61 5.00 2.04
N ASP A 53 -6.47 5.19 0.73
CA ASP A 53 -6.59 6.52 0.16
C ASP A 53 -8.02 7.05 0.20
N TYR A 54 -8.10 8.38 0.31
CA TYR A 54 -9.38 9.04 0.45
C TYR A 54 -10.18 8.92 -0.85
N PHE A 55 -11.34 8.25 -0.76
CA PHE A 55 -12.31 8.09 -1.86
C PHE A 55 -11.77 7.42 -3.13
N SER A 56 -10.62 6.74 -3.12
CA SER A 56 -10.01 6.16 -4.33
C SER A 56 -9.22 4.88 -4.05
N ILE A 57 -9.23 3.96 -5.02
CA ILE A 57 -8.38 2.76 -5.06
C ILE A 57 -7.32 2.82 -6.16
N GLU A 58 -7.18 3.92 -6.90
CA GLU A 58 -6.23 4.02 -8.02
C GLU A 58 -4.79 3.68 -7.59
N ARG A 59 -4.39 4.18 -6.43
CA ARG A 59 -3.07 3.95 -5.85
C ARG A 59 -2.86 2.51 -5.40
N TYR A 60 -3.93 1.81 -5.05
CA TYR A 60 -3.89 0.37 -4.83
C TYR A 60 -3.53 -0.37 -6.14
N ILE A 61 -4.17 -0.01 -7.25
CA ILE A 61 -3.91 -0.62 -8.56
C ILE A 61 -2.44 -0.41 -8.96
N GLU A 62 -1.96 0.84 -8.86
CA GLU A 62 -0.56 1.17 -9.17
C GLU A 62 0.43 0.44 -8.26
N ALA A 63 0.10 0.26 -6.97
CA ALA A 63 0.96 -0.48 -6.05
C ALA A 63 1.09 -1.96 -6.47
N ILE A 64 0.00 -2.59 -6.90
CA ILE A 64 0.00 -3.97 -7.42
C ILE A 64 0.80 -4.05 -8.72
N GLU A 65 0.63 -3.11 -9.63
CA GLU A 65 1.42 -3.05 -10.88
C GLU A 65 2.91 -2.89 -10.59
N TYR A 66 3.26 -1.98 -9.68
CA TYR A 66 4.65 -1.80 -9.24
C TYR A 66 5.22 -3.07 -8.61
N GLN A 67 4.45 -3.76 -7.76
CA GLN A 67 4.84 -5.03 -7.13
C GLN A 67 5.10 -6.13 -8.16
N ARG A 68 4.27 -6.20 -9.21
CA ARG A 68 4.43 -7.17 -10.32
C ARG A 68 5.70 -6.89 -11.13
N ASP A 69 6.03 -5.61 -11.30
CA ASP A 69 7.15 -5.16 -12.14
C ASP A 69 8.48 -4.97 -11.39
N LEU A 70 8.56 -5.32 -10.09
CA LEU A 70 9.75 -5.09 -9.24
C LEU A 70 11.08 -5.53 -9.86
N GLU A 71 11.08 -6.67 -10.56
CA GLU A 71 12.29 -7.23 -11.16
C GLU A 71 12.83 -6.36 -12.29
N ASN A 72 12.01 -5.54 -12.92
CA ASN A 72 12.41 -4.63 -14.00
C ASN A 72 12.78 -3.23 -13.50
N LYS A 73 12.54 -2.94 -12.21
CA LYS A 73 12.85 -1.64 -11.60
C LYS A 73 14.36 -1.45 -11.51
N VAL A 74 14.87 -0.42 -12.18
CA VAL A 74 16.28 -0.06 -12.23
C VAL A 74 16.50 1.42 -11.90
N ASP A 75 17.66 1.75 -11.37
CA ASP A 75 18.09 3.12 -11.17
C ASP A 75 18.52 3.79 -12.49
N THR A 76 18.89 5.07 -12.42
CA THR A 76 19.35 5.86 -13.57
C THR A 76 20.61 5.33 -14.24
N THR A 77 21.35 4.43 -13.58
CA THR A 77 22.56 3.79 -14.09
C THR A 77 22.31 2.36 -14.59
N GLY A 78 21.07 1.87 -14.48
CA GLY A 78 20.67 0.53 -14.92
C GLY A 78 20.84 -0.57 -13.87
N ASN A 79 21.21 -0.24 -12.63
CA ASN A 79 21.29 -1.25 -11.56
C ASN A 79 19.90 -1.57 -11.02
N LYS A 80 19.66 -2.82 -10.62
CA LYS A 80 18.38 -3.22 -10.00
C LYS A 80 18.13 -2.44 -8.73
N LEU A 81 16.91 -1.91 -8.57
CA LEU A 81 16.50 -1.19 -7.36
C LEU A 81 16.26 -2.11 -6.17
N PHE A 82 15.96 -3.38 -6.44
CA PHE A 82 15.68 -4.41 -5.45
C PHE A 82 16.55 -5.63 -5.66
N ASP A 83 17.08 -6.19 -4.58
CA ASP A 83 17.77 -7.48 -4.61
C ASP A 83 16.78 -8.68 -4.59
N ALA A 84 17.31 -9.90 -4.74
CA ALA A 84 16.48 -11.11 -4.82
C ALA A 84 15.69 -11.40 -3.53
N GLU A 85 16.22 -11.04 -2.36
CA GLU A 85 15.52 -11.22 -1.08
C GLU A 85 14.39 -10.19 -0.95
N GLU A 86 14.67 -8.94 -1.28
CA GLU A 86 13.69 -7.86 -1.33
C GLU A 86 12.55 -8.21 -2.29
N VAL A 87 12.85 -8.61 -3.53
CA VAL A 87 11.83 -9.01 -4.52
C VAL A 87 10.95 -10.14 -4.00
N SER A 88 11.56 -11.21 -3.48
CA SER A 88 10.80 -12.36 -2.96
C SER A 88 9.89 -11.95 -1.81
N PHE A 89 10.41 -11.18 -0.85
CA PHE A 89 9.63 -10.75 0.30
C PHE A 89 8.50 -9.80 -0.12
N ILE A 90 8.79 -8.83 -0.99
CA ILE A 90 7.82 -7.82 -1.39
C ILE A 90 6.70 -8.45 -2.21
N LYS A 91 6.99 -9.40 -3.11
CA LYS A 91 5.96 -10.14 -3.86
C LYS A 91 5.02 -10.95 -2.96
N ASP A 92 5.49 -11.36 -1.78
CA ASP A 92 4.67 -12.04 -0.76
C ASP A 92 3.83 -11.09 0.11
N ILE A 93 4.05 -9.77 0.03
CA ILE A 93 3.23 -8.80 0.77
C ILE A 93 1.83 -8.77 0.16
N PHE A 94 0.82 -9.01 1.00
CA PHE A 94 -0.56 -8.83 0.59
C PHE A 94 -0.97 -7.35 0.68
N ILE A 95 -1.39 -6.75 -0.42
CA ILE A 95 -1.95 -5.40 -0.41
C ILE A 95 -3.48 -5.48 -0.38
N PHE A 96 -4.12 -4.84 0.59
CA PHE A 96 -5.57 -4.71 0.65
C PHE A 96 -6.03 -3.43 -0.07
N PRO A 97 -7.05 -3.51 -0.94
CA PRO A 97 -7.76 -2.33 -1.41
C PRO A 97 -8.63 -1.80 -0.27
N ASN A 98 -8.31 -0.61 0.24
CA ASN A 98 -9.07 0.05 1.29
C ASN A 98 -9.34 1.51 0.90
N VAL A 99 -10.53 2.00 1.21
CA VAL A 99 -10.89 3.39 0.96
C VAL A 99 -11.25 4.04 2.29
N GLU A 100 -10.63 5.18 2.57
CA GLU A 100 -11.04 6.01 3.71
C GLU A 100 -12.13 7.00 3.26
N LEU A 101 -13.26 6.97 3.95
CA LEU A 101 -14.39 7.88 3.78
C LEU A 101 -14.57 8.70 5.05
N ARG A 102 -15.18 9.88 4.94
CA ARG A 102 -15.61 10.69 6.09
C ARG A 102 -17.11 10.89 6.08
N MET A 103 -17.71 10.72 7.26
CA MET A 103 -19.15 10.88 7.45
C MET A 103 -19.49 12.12 8.28
N LEU A 104 -20.64 12.71 7.97
CA LEU A 104 -21.36 13.68 8.81
C LEU A 104 -22.67 13.04 9.30
N PRO A 105 -23.17 13.36 10.50
CA PRO A 105 -22.67 14.36 11.46
C PRO A 105 -21.39 13.90 12.17
N THR A 106 -20.64 14.87 12.70
CA THR A 106 -19.49 14.62 13.57
C THR A 106 -19.94 14.13 14.95
N THR A 107 -19.02 13.53 15.69
CA THR A 107 -19.22 13.25 17.13
C THR A 107 -19.51 14.53 17.92
N ASP A 108 -19.98 14.41 19.16
CA ASP A 108 -20.23 15.54 20.09
C ASP A 108 -19.03 16.49 20.29
N SER A 109 -17.82 16.03 19.93
CA SER A 109 -16.56 16.79 19.95
C SER A 109 -16.19 17.46 18.62
N SER A 110 -17.10 17.52 17.64
CA SER A 110 -16.85 17.99 16.26
C SER A 110 -15.77 17.20 15.51
N ARG A 111 -15.42 15.99 16.00
CA ARG A 111 -14.50 15.09 15.30
C ARG A 111 -15.25 14.31 14.23
N LEU A 112 -14.71 14.34 13.02
CA LEU A 112 -15.20 13.56 11.88
C LEU A 112 -15.01 12.06 12.15
N ILE A 113 -16.00 11.27 11.74
CA ILE A 113 -15.94 9.81 11.79
C ILE A 113 -15.32 9.34 10.47
N ASN A 114 -14.22 8.61 10.57
CA ASN A 114 -13.58 7.96 9.43
C ASN A 114 -14.13 6.53 9.29
N ILE A 115 -14.50 6.15 8.07
CA ILE A 115 -14.95 4.81 7.73
C ILE A 115 -13.91 4.21 6.79
N HIS A 116 -13.43 3.01 7.11
CA HIS A 116 -12.54 2.25 6.25
C HIS A 116 -13.32 1.14 5.58
N CYS A 117 -13.39 1.17 4.26
CA CYS A 117 -14.05 0.16 3.45
C CYS A 117 -12.97 -0.72 2.82
N LEU A 118 -12.79 -1.94 3.34
CA LEU A 118 -11.92 -2.93 2.71
C LEU A 118 -12.73 -3.71 1.67
N PHE A 119 -12.19 -3.78 0.46
CA PHE A 119 -12.80 -4.51 -0.64
C PHE A 119 -12.12 -5.86 -0.82
N ASN A 120 -12.85 -6.82 -1.39
CA ASN A 120 -12.23 -8.05 -1.85
C ASN A 120 -11.46 -7.73 -3.15
N PRO A 121 -10.13 -7.96 -3.21
CA PRO A 121 -9.31 -7.64 -4.37
C PRO A 121 -9.72 -8.36 -5.66
N ASP A 122 -10.41 -9.50 -5.55
CA ASP A 122 -10.89 -10.27 -6.70
C ASP A 122 -11.89 -9.49 -7.57
N TYR A 123 -12.57 -8.49 -6.98
CA TYR A 123 -13.58 -7.67 -7.67
C TYR A 123 -13.07 -6.29 -8.08
N VAL A 124 -11.77 -6.01 -7.96
CA VAL A 124 -11.23 -4.68 -8.30
C VAL A 124 -11.39 -4.34 -9.77
N ASN A 125 -11.31 -5.33 -10.66
CA ASN A 125 -11.53 -5.11 -12.10
C ASN A 125 -13.00 -4.85 -12.47
N ASP A 126 -13.93 -5.07 -11.52
CA ASP A 126 -15.36 -4.89 -11.71
C ASP A 126 -15.89 -3.55 -11.16
N LEU A 127 -15.00 -2.74 -10.56
CA LEU A 127 -15.27 -1.41 -9.98
C LEU A 127 -14.95 -0.29 -10.96
#